data_AF-A0A947D746-F1
#
_entry.id   AF-A0A947D746-F1
#
_cell.length_a   1.000
_cell.length_b   1.000
_cell.length_c   1.000
_cell.angle_alpha   90.00
_cell.angle_beta   90.00
_cell.angle_gamma   90.00
#
_symmetry.space_group_name_H-M   'P 1'
#
loop_
_entity.id
_entity.type
_entity.pdbx_description
1 polymer ?
#
loop_
_entity_poly.entity_id
_entity_poly.type
_entity_poly.pdbx_seq_one_letter_code
_entity_poly.pdbx_strand_id
1 'polypeptide(L)'
;MLLAVAGLGAGFLSAGTAPARAGPIADAAAEAEKLAADGRSREAFDALARAADTLWTAAPLELRKLLFVENDPKGFGVYDPRPGTGFKAGEALRIYAEPFGFGHVREGDWYKIAFEIRIAVANPDGSEAIAPRAGALQLKSRNPNREFMLHFAYVPKGLKPGAYLLLAEVKDTATGKIAQIRMPFQLQ
;
A
#
# COMPACT_ATOMS: atom_id res chain seq x y z
N MET A 1 0.21 63.61 -52.72
CA MET A 1 1.40 63.64 -51.86
C MET A 1 0.94 63.83 -50.41
N LEU A 2 0.76 62.75 -49.66
CA LEU A 2 1.22 62.53 -48.27
C LEU A 2 0.64 61.19 -47.79
N LEU A 3 1.53 60.25 -47.43
CA LEU A 3 1.20 59.07 -46.64
C LEU A 3 0.94 59.48 -45.18
N ALA A 4 0.02 58.79 -44.51
CA ALA A 4 0.00 58.68 -43.06
C ALA A 4 -0.20 57.21 -42.66
N VAL A 5 0.84 56.64 -42.04
CA VAL A 5 0.88 55.31 -41.44
C VAL A 5 0.73 55.49 -39.93
N ALA A 6 -0.17 54.73 -39.30
CA ALA A 6 -0.19 54.44 -37.86
C ALA A 6 -0.97 53.12 -37.72
N GLY A 7 -0.50 52.02 -37.14
CA GLY A 7 0.56 51.80 -36.17
C GLY A 7 0.01 50.76 -35.19
N LEU A 8 -0.05 49.49 -35.60
CA LEU A 8 -0.49 48.36 -34.76
C LEU A 8 0.58 48.08 -33.69
N GLY A 9 0.33 48.53 -32.46
CA GLY A 9 1.12 48.16 -31.30
C GLY A 9 0.68 46.80 -30.76
N ALA A 10 1.37 45.73 -31.14
CA ALA A 10 1.24 44.42 -30.50
C ALA A 10 2.05 44.40 -29.20
N GLY A 11 1.38 44.55 -28.05
CA GLY A 11 1.99 44.37 -26.74
C GLY A 11 2.19 42.88 -26.46
N PHE A 12 3.44 42.41 -26.50
CA PHE A 12 3.82 41.10 -25.95
C PHE A 12 3.80 41.18 -24.43
N LEU A 13 2.81 40.56 -23.79
CA LEU A 13 2.82 40.26 -22.36
C LEU A 13 3.77 39.08 -22.12
N SER A 14 4.99 39.38 -21.68
CA SER A 14 5.89 38.36 -21.13
C SER A 14 5.35 37.87 -19.78
N ALA A 15 4.65 36.74 -19.80
CA ALA A 15 4.34 35.98 -18.59
C ALA A 15 5.66 35.47 -18.01
N GLY A 16 6.10 36.06 -16.90
CA GLY A 16 7.27 35.59 -16.17
C GLY A 16 7.04 34.17 -15.65
N THR A 17 7.79 33.21 -16.19
CA THR A 17 7.91 31.87 -15.61
C THR A 17 8.68 32.00 -14.30
N ALA A 18 7.98 32.06 -13.17
CA ALA A 18 8.61 31.86 -11.88
C ALA A 18 9.26 30.46 -11.89
N PRO A 19 10.54 30.32 -11.46
CA PRO A 19 11.17 29.01 -11.41
C PRO A 19 10.37 28.13 -10.46
N ALA A 20 9.89 26.99 -10.96
CA ALA A 20 9.28 25.98 -10.11
C ALA A 20 10.34 25.53 -9.09
N ARG A 21 10.09 25.81 -7.80
CA ARG A 21 10.94 25.28 -6.74
C ARG A 21 10.79 23.77 -6.72
N ALA A 22 11.90 23.06 -6.86
CA ALA A 22 11.96 21.62 -6.64
C ALA A 22 11.40 21.30 -5.24
N GLY A 23 10.61 20.24 -5.16
CA GLY A 23 10.10 19.73 -3.89
C GLY A 23 11.12 18.80 -3.21
N PRO A 24 10.91 18.42 -1.94
CA PRO A 24 11.86 17.63 -1.15
C PRO A 24 12.33 16.32 -1.81
N ILE A 25 11.49 15.70 -2.66
CA ILE A 25 11.82 14.50 -3.42
C ILE A 25 12.90 14.78 -4.47
N ALA A 26 12.74 15.88 -5.23
CA ALA A 26 13.68 16.26 -6.28
C ALA A 26 15.02 16.72 -5.67
N ASP A 27 14.98 17.43 -4.54
CA ASP A 27 16.18 17.83 -3.81
C ASP A 27 16.98 16.61 -3.34
N ALA A 28 16.31 15.62 -2.74
CA ALA A 28 16.93 14.39 -2.29
C ALA A 28 17.50 13.54 -3.44
N ALA A 29 16.85 13.52 -4.60
CA ALA A 29 17.37 12.84 -5.79
C ALA A 29 18.65 13.51 -6.32
N ALA A 30 18.67 14.84 -6.40
CA ALA A 30 19.85 15.59 -6.83
C ALA A 30 21.03 15.42 -5.85
N GLU A 31 20.75 15.41 -4.54
CA GLU A 31 21.76 15.11 -3.51
C GLU A 31 22.33 13.70 -3.69
N ALA A 32 21.47 12.71 -3.96
CA ALA A 32 21.90 11.33 -4.17
C ALA A 32 22.83 11.19 -5.39
N GLU A 33 22.53 11.84 -6.51
CA GLU A 33 23.38 11.82 -7.71
C GLU A 33 24.78 12.40 -7.42
N LYS A 34 24.84 13.54 -6.71
CA LYS A 34 26.11 14.15 -6.31
C LYS A 34 26.92 13.21 -5.42
N LEU A 35 26.30 12.65 -4.38
CA LEU A 35 26.96 11.71 -3.46
C LEU A 35 27.44 10.46 -4.19
N ALA A 36 26.66 9.94 -5.14
CA ALA A 36 27.05 8.79 -5.94
C ALA A 36 28.26 9.10 -6.84
N ALA A 37 28.29 10.27 -7.49
CA ALA A 37 29.41 10.71 -8.30
C ALA A 37 30.71 10.86 -7.48
N ASP A 38 30.60 11.25 -6.22
CA ASP A 38 31.71 11.33 -5.26
C ASP A 38 32.11 9.96 -4.67
N GLY A 39 31.51 8.84 -5.12
CA GLY A 39 31.77 7.49 -4.61
C GLY A 39 31.14 7.18 -3.25
N ARG A 40 30.26 8.04 -2.74
CA ARG A 40 29.60 7.93 -1.42
C ARG A 40 28.26 7.21 -1.52
N SER A 41 28.28 5.99 -2.06
CA SER A 41 27.06 5.25 -2.45
C SER A 41 26.07 4.99 -1.30
N ARG A 42 26.56 4.77 -0.06
CA ARG A 42 25.68 4.58 1.11
C ARG A 42 24.85 5.84 1.39
N GLU A 43 25.50 7.00 1.40
CA GLU A 43 24.84 8.26 1.70
C GLU A 43 23.89 8.67 0.56
N ALA A 44 24.27 8.36 -0.69
CA ALA A 44 23.38 8.52 -1.84
C ALA A 44 22.10 7.68 -1.69
N PHE A 45 22.23 6.42 -1.25
CA PHE A 45 21.08 5.56 -0.96
C PHE A 45 20.21 6.13 0.17
N ASP A 46 20.83 6.62 1.25
CA ASP A 46 20.10 7.25 2.36
C ASP A 46 19.34 8.51 1.93
N ALA A 47 19.88 9.28 0.98
CA ALA A 47 19.18 10.42 0.37
C ALA A 47 17.93 9.98 -0.41
N LEU A 48 18.04 8.96 -1.26
CA LEU A 48 16.87 8.39 -1.95
C LEU A 48 15.86 7.76 -0.98
N ALA A 49 16.32 7.15 0.10
CA ALA A 49 15.46 6.59 1.13
C ALA A 49 14.56 7.69 1.74
N ARG A 50 15.07 8.89 2.03
CA ARG A 50 14.26 10.02 2.51
C ARG A 50 13.16 10.43 1.52
N ALA A 51 13.47 10.42 0.22
CA ALA A 51 12.47 10.69 -0.81
C ALA A 51 11.38 9.61 -0.82
N ALA A 52 11.78 8.34 -0.73
CA ALA A 52 10.86 7.22 -0.61
C ALA A 52 10.00 7.28 0.67
N ASP A 53 10.56 7.74 1.80
CA ASP A 53 9.85 7.96 3.05
C ASP A 53 8.71 8.98 2.87
N THR A 54 9.00 10.08 2.17
CA THR A 54 8.02 11.13 1.90
C THR A 54 6.82 10.57 1.12
N LEU A 55 7.10 9.80 0.07
CA LEU A 55 6.07 9.16 -0.75
C LEU A 55 5.28 8.11 0.04
N TRP A 56 5.98 7.29 0.83
CA TRP A 56 5.38 6.25 1.66
C TRP A 56 4.41 6.83 2.68
N THR A 57 4.80 7.90 3.39
CA THR A 57 3.95 8.55 4.39
C THR A 57 2.71 9.19 3.75
N ALA A 58 2.87 9.80 2.58
CA ALA A 58 1.78 10.44 1.85
C ALA A 58 0.80 9.45 1.20
N ALA A 59 1.25 8.23 0.88
CA ALA A 59 0.42 7.22 0.25
C ALA A 59 -0.77 6.79 1.11
N PRO A 60 -1.93 6.47 0.52
CA PRO A 60 -2.98 5.76 1.25
C PRO A 60 -2.51 4.36 1.67
N LEU A 61 -3.25 3.72 2.58
CA LEU A 61 -3.01 2.30 2.87
C LEU A 61 -3.52 1.48 1.69
N GLU A 62 -2.61 0.86 0.95
CA GLU A 62 -2.92 0.03 -0.21
C GLU A 62 -2.42 -1.41 -0.01
N LEU A 63 -3.03 -2.37 -0.70
CA LEU A 63 -2.60 -3.77 -0.69
C LEU A 63 -2.09 -4.16 -2.09
N ARG A 64 -0.77 -4.07 -2.29
CA ARG A 64 -0.14 -4.20 -3.63
C ARG A 64 -0.15 -5.63 -4.18
N LYS A 65 -0.22 -6.61 -3.30
CA LYS A 65 -0.48 -8.02 -3.60
C LYS A 65 -1.60 -8.45 -2.67
N LEU A 66 -2.60 -9.13 -3.20
CA LEU A 66 -3.73 -9.65 -2.45
C LEU A 66 -4.23 -10.90 -3.17
N LEU A 67 -3.98 -12.06 -2.58
CA LEU A 67 -4.29 -13.36 -3.20
C LEU A 67 -4.53 -14.44 -2.16
N PHE A 68 -5.19 -15.52 -2.58
CA PHE A 68 -5.24 -16.74 -1.80
C PHE A 68 -3.94 -17.53 -1.99
N VAL A 69 -3.44 -18.15 -0.92
CA VAL A 69 -2.21 -18.94 -0.93
C VAL A 69 -2.50 -20.39 -0.51
N GLU A 70 -1.68 -21.33 -0.98
CA GLU A 70 -1.84 -22.75 -0.63
C GLU A 70 -1.43 -23.02 0.82
N ASN A 71 -0.25 -22.50 1.18
CA ASN A 71 0.41 -22.72 2.45
C ASN A 71 0.62 -21.39 3.20
N ASP A 72 0.96 -21.50 4.48
CA ASP A 72 1.36 -20.36 5.27
C ASP A 72 2.63 -19.73 4.66
N PRO A 73 2.59 -18.44 4.27
CA PRO A 73 3.73 -17.73 3.71
C PRO A 73 4.91 -17.71 4.68
N LYS A 74 6.13 -17.77 4.13
CA LYS A 74 7.38 -17.82 4.92
C LYS A 74 8.00 -16.44 5.14
N GLY A 75 7.45 -15.41 4.50
CA GLY A 75 7.90 -14.03 4.60
C GLY A 75 7.35 -13.16 3.48
N PHE A 76 7.70 -11.88 3.53
CA PHE A 76 7.37 -10.92 2.47
C PHE A 76 7.95 -11.41 1.13
N GLY A 77 7.08 -11.53 0.13
CA GLY A 77 7.43 -12.06 -1.20
C GLY A 77 7.63 -13.57 -1.26
N VAL A 78 7.46 -14.32 -0.16
CA VAL A 78 7.71 -15.77 -0.08
C VAL A 78 6.42 -16.52 0.23
N TYR A 79 5.64 -16.78 -0.83
CA TYR A 79 4.34 -17.43 -0.78
C TYR A 79 4.09 -18.30 -2.02
N ASP A 80 3.20 -19.27 -1.88
CA ASP A 80 2.74 -20.13 -2.98
C ASP A 80 1.30 -19.71 -3.35
N PRO A 81 1.08 -19.04 -4.50
CA PRO A 81 -0.26 -18.66 -4.96
C PRO A 81 -1.16 -19.89 -5.09
N ARG A 82 -2.38 -19.80 -4.55
CA ARG A 82 -3.37 -20.85 -4.74
C ARG A 82 -3.87 -20.85 -6.19
N PRO A 83 -4.00 -22.02 -6.84
CA PRO A 83 -4.69 -22.13 -8.11
C PRO A 83 -6.20 -21.91 -7.94
N GLY A 84 -6.70 -20.84 -8.55
CA GLY A 84 -8.13 -20.54 -8.59
C GLY A 84 -8.74 -20.15 -7.23
N THR A 85 -10.06 -20.18 -7.16
CA THR A 85 -10.84 -19.66 -6.02
C THR A 85 -11.88 -20.66 -5.49
N GLY A 86 -11.75 -21.94 -5.85
CA GLY A 86 -12.58 -23.02 -5.33
C GLY A 86 -12.03 -23.55 -4.00
N PHE A 87 -12.91 -23.78 -3.02
CA PHE A 87 -12.58 -24.28 -1.69
C PHE A 87 -13.57 -25.37 -1.27
N LYS A 88 -13.10 -26.35 -0.52
CA LYS A 88 -13.95 -27.38 0.10
C LYS A 88 -14.52 -26.88 1.43
N ALA A 89 -15.65 -27.42 1.85
CA ALA A 89 -16.15 -27.23 3.21
C ALA A 89 -15.07 -27.59 4.26
N GLY A 90 -14.81 -26.68 5.20
CA GLY A 90 -13.79 -26.84 6.24
C GLY A 90 -12.35 -26.50 5.80
N GLU A 91 -12.12 -26.20 4.52
CA GLU A 91 -10.84 -25.71 4.03
C GLU A 91 -10.60 -24.25 4.47
N ALA A 92 -9.35 -23.93 4.81
CA ALA A 92 -8.98 -22.57 5.18
C ALA A 92 -8.83 -21.68 3.94
N LEU A 93 -9.50 -20.54 3.96
CA LEU A 93 -9.18 -19.39 3.13
C LEU A 93 -7.90 -18.76 3.70
N ARG A 94 -6.74 -19.05 3.11
CA ARG A 94 -5.48 -18.40 3.47
C ARG A 94 -5.24 -17.22 2.55
N ILE A 95 -5.11 -16.03 3.11
CA ILE A 95 -4.91 -14.78 2.39
C ILE A 95 -3.50 -14.29 2.65
N TYR A 96 -2.81 -13.89 1.59
CA TYR A 96 -1.58 -13.11 1.68
C TYR A 96 -1.81 -11.72 1.10
N ALA A 97 -1.34 -10.69 1.81
CA ALA A 97 -1.32 -9.33 1.29
C ALA A 97 -0.07 -8.53 1.65
N GLU A 98 0.29 -7.59 0.78
CA GLU A 98 1.44 -6.68 0.97
C GLU A 98 0.97 -5.24 1.17
N PRO A 99 0.81 -4.79 2.44
CA PRO A 99 0.42 -3.43 2.71
C PRO A 99 1.51 -2.42 2.29
N PHE A 100 1.07 -1.27 1.80
CA PHE A 100 1.90 -0.13 1.40
C PHE A 100 1.35 1.14 2.05
N GLY A 101 2.23 2.07 2.43
CA GLY A 101 1.82 3.34 3.04
C GLY A 101 1.37 3.26 4.51
N PHE A 102 1.66 2.14 5.19
CA PHE A 102 1.44 1.97 6.64
C PHE A 102 2.49 2.71 7.48
N GLY A 103 2.17 3.00 8.74
CA GLY A 103 3.08 3.68 9.66
C GLY A 103 3.83 2.77 10.62
N HIS A 104 4.76 3.39 11.35
CA HIS A 104 5.54 2.75 12.41
C HIS A 104 5.36 3.53 13.70
N VAL A 105 5.19 2.83 14.81
CA VAL A 105 5.24 3.43 16.16
C VAL A 105 6.61 3.15 16.75
N ARG A 106 7.33 4.20 17.17
CA ARG A 106 8.60 4.05 17.89
C ARG A 106 8.35 3.76 19.36
N GLU A 107 8.93 2.69 19.86
CA GLU A 107 8.83 2.20 21.24
C GLU A 107 10.25 2.01 21.81
N GLY A 108 10.86 3.09 22.30
CA GLY A 108 12.27 3.10 22.69
C GLY A 108 13.20 2.83 21.51
N ASP A 109 13.96 1.73 21.58
CA ASP A 109 14.85 1.28 20.51
C ASP A 109 14.20 0.34 19.49
N TRP A 110 12.87 0.19 19.56
CA TRP A 110 12.10 -0.68 18.68
C TRP A 110 11.11 0.13 17.84
N TYR A 111 10.75 -0.44 16.70
CA TYR A 111 9.64 0.01 15.85
C TYR A 111 8.58 -1.07 15.82
N LYS A 112 7.32 -0.66 15.91
CA LYS A 112 6.16 -1.53 15.82
C LYS A 112 5.35 -1.20 14.56
N ILE A 113 5.02 -2.24 13.82
CA ILE A 113 3.99 -2.26 12.78
C ILE A 113 2.83 -3.05 13.35
N ALA A 114 1.61 -2.54 13.29
CA ALA A 114 0.45 -3.24 13.84
C ALA A 114 -0.84 -2.92 13.09
N PHE A 115 -1.61 -3.95 12.77
CA PHE A 115 -2.89 -3.87 12.07
C PHE A 115 -4.00 -4.54 12.87
N GLU A 116 -5.16 -3.90 12.88
CA GLU A 116 -6.44 -4.51 13.25
C GLU A 116 -7.14 -5.00 11.98
N ILE A 117 -7.73 -6.19 12.03
CA ILE A 117 -8.41 -6.77 10.87
C ILE A 117 -9.79 -7.23 11.30
N ARG A 118 -10.83 -6.85 10.55
CA ARG A 118 -12.19 -7.36 10.70
C ARG A 118 -12.59 -8.12 9.44
N ILE A 119 -12.76 -9.44 9.54
CA ILE A 119 -13.04 -10.35 8.42
C ILE A 119 -14.49 -10.80 8.48
N ALA A 120 -15.21 -10.77 7.36
CA ALA A 120 -16.56 -11.28 7.20
C ALA A 120 -16.68 -12.16 5.94
N VAL A 121 -17.78 -12.91 5.85
CA VAL A 121 -18.20 -13.53 4.60
C VAL A 121 -19.55 -12.99 4.20
N ALA A 122 -19.69 -12.59 2.94
CA ALA A 122 -20.92 -12.09 2.37
C ALA A 122 -21.37 -12.97 1.20
N ASN A 123 -22.67 -12.93 0.90
CA ASN A 123 -23.24 -13.42 -0.33
C ASN A 123 -22.79 -12.53 -1.52
N PRO A 124 -22.97 -12.96 -2.78
CA PRO A 124 -22.54 -12.17 -3.94
C PRO A 124 -23.18 -10.78 -4.03
N ASP A 125 -24.38 -10.61 -3.48
CA ASP A 125 -25.09 -9.33 -3.39
C ASP A 125 -24.57 -8.40 -2.27
N GLY A 126 -23.59 -8.85 -1.48
CA GLY A 126 -22.99 -8.10 -0.38
C GLY A 126 -23.71 -8.27 0.97
N SER A 127 -24.83 -9.00 1.02
CA SER A 127 -25.50 -9.32 2.29
C SER A 127 -24.64 -10.25 3.15
N GLU A 128 -24.70 -10.08 4.47
CA GLU A 128 -23.90 -10.87 5.40
C GLU A 128 -24.28 -12.36 5.34
N ALA A 129 -23.29 -13.23 5.17
CA ALA A 129 -23.43 -14.69 5.23
C ALA A 129 -22.81 -15.26 6.52
N ILE A 130 -21.72 -14.67 7.00
CA ILE A 130 -21.13 -14.94 8.31
C ILE A 130 -20.75 -13.62 8.96
N ALA A 131 -21.17 -13.46 10.22
CA ALA A 131 -20.86 -12.32 11.06
C ALA A 131 -19.34 -12.03 11.11
N PRO A 132 -18.94 -10.74 11.09
CA PRO A 132 -17.54 -10.36 11.13
C PRO A 132 -16.82 -10.84 12.40
N ARG A 133 -15.53 -11.16 12.24
CA ARG A 133 -14.62 -11.50 13.33
C ARG A 133 -13.39 -10.60 13.30
N ALA A 134 -12.95 -10.18 14.49
CA ALA A 134 -11.78 -9.34 14.66
C ALA A 134 -10.51 -10.18 14.89
N GLY A 135 -9.38 -9.66 14.42
CA GLY A 135 -8.04 -10.18 14.65
C GLY A 135 -7.02 -9.05 14.59
N ALA A 136 -5.76 -9.37 14.90
CA ALA A 136 -4.67 -8.41 14.84
C ALA A 136 -3.38 -9.09 14.37
N LEU A 137 -2.52 -8.31 13.71
CA LEU A 137 -1.18 -8.72 13.30
C LEU A 137 -0.20 -7.63 13.71
N GLN A 138 0.99 -8.03 14.16
CA GLN A 138 2.03 -7.08 14.52
C GLN A 138 3.44 -7.63 14.29
N LEU A 139 4.37 -6.72 14.05
CA LEU A 139 5.81 -6.98 14.04
C LEU A 139 6.50 -5.93 14.90
N LYS A 140 7.40 -6.37 15.78
CA LYS A 140 8.38 -5.51 16.44
C LYS A 140 9.75 -5.79 15.84
N SER A 141 10.48 -4.75 15.49
CA SER A 141 11.84 -4.87 14.95
C SER A 141 12.70 -3.67 15.29
N ARG A 142 14.02 -3.77 15.10
CA ARG A 142 14.95 -2.67 15.36
C ARG A 142 14.92 -1.59 14.27
N ASN A 143 14.22 -1.86 13.17
CA ASN A 143 14.19 -1.01 11.98
C ASN A 143 12.74 -0.66 11.61
N PRO A 144 12.46 0.49 10.97
CA PRO A 144 11.15 0.80 10.41
C PRO A 144 10.91 0.01 9.11
N ASN A 145 10.72 -1.30 9.21
CA ASN A 145 10.63 -2.21 8.06
C ASN A 145 9.49 -1.83 7.10
N ARG A 146 9.77 -1.87 5.80
CA ARG A 146 8.75 -1.74 4.72
C ARG A 146 8.34 -3.07 4.11
N GLU A 147 9.11 -4.11 4.37
CA GLU A 147 8.81 -5.48 3.99
C GLU A 147 8.00 -6.14 5.12
N PHE A 148 6.68 -6.06 5.01
CA PHE A 148 5.75 -6.68 5.94
C PHE A 148 4.60 -7.30 5.17
N MET A 149 4.17 -8.49 5.56
CA MET A 149 3.03 -9.18 4.97
C MET A 149 1.89 -9.29 5.97
N LEU A 150 0.67 -9.15 5.46
CA LEU A 150 -0.52 -9.62 6.15
C LEU A 150 -0.76 -11.07 5.74
N HIS A 151 -0.88 -11.95 6.71
CA HIS A 151 -1.32 -13.32 6.48
C HIS A 151 -2.37 -13.70 7.50
N PHE A 152 -3.50 -14.22 7.02
CA PHE A 152 -4.54 -14.76 7.87
C PHE A 152 -5.19 -15.97 7.21
N ALA A 153 -5.55 -16.95 8.05
CA ALA A 153 -6.27 -18.15 7.65
C ALA A 153 -7.66 -18.13 8.28
N TYR A 154 -8.69 -18.35 7.47
CA TYR A 154 -10.08 -18.30 7.91
C TYR A 154 -10.86 -19.51 7.41
N VAL A 155 -11.47 -20.25 8.33
CA VAL A 155 -12.34 -21.40 7.98
C VAL A 155 -13.80 -20.98 8.17
N PRO A 156 -14.54 -20.64 7.11
CA PRO A 156 -15.97 -20.39 7.21
C PRO A 156 -16.70 -21.67 7.61
N LYS A 157 -17.63 -21.57 8.57
CA LYS A 157 -18.46 -22.69 9.05
C LYS A 157 -19.93 -22.42 8.74
N GLY A 158 -20.69 -23.47 8.45
CA GLY A 158 -22.15 -23.39 8.27
C GLY A 158 -22.61 -22.84 6.92
N LEU A 159 -21.70 -22.62 5.97
CA LEU A 159 -22.06 -22.25 4.60
C LEU A 159 -22.49 -23.48 3.81
N LYS A 160 -23.45 -23.29 2.91
CA LYS A 160 -23.81 -24.27 1.88
C LYS A 160 -22.86 -24.10 0.68
N PRO A 161 -22.70 -25.11 -0.20
CA PRO A 161 -22.01 -24.93 -1.46
C PRO A 161 -22.58 -23.74 -2.25
N GLY A 162 -21.71 -22.87 -2.77
CA GLY A 162 -22.13 -21.62 -3.38
C GLY A 162 -21.01 -20.59 -3.55
N ALA A 163 -21.33 -19.50 -4.26
CA ALA A 163 -20.44 -18.37 -4.44
C ALA A 163 -20.55 -17.40 -3.25
N TYR A 164 -19.41 -16.89 -2.80
CA TYR A 164 -19.30 -15.98 -1.66
C TYR A 164 -18.21 -14.93 -1.88
N LEU A 165 -18.22 -13.91 -1.02
CA LEU A 165 -17.17 -12.89 -0.92
C LEU A 165 -16.53 -12.99 0.46
N LEU A 166 -15.20 -13.10 0.52
CA LEU A 166 -14.45 -12.76 1.72
C LEU A 166 -14.23 -11.25 1.73
N LEU A 167 -14.73 -10.60 2.77
CA LEU A 167 -14.57 -9.17 3.00
C LEU A 167 -13.63 -8.99 4.20
N ALA A 168 -12.72 -8.03 4.13
CA ALA A 168 -12.00 -7.62 5.32
C ALA A 168 -11.68 -6.12 5.34
N GLU A 169 -11.82 -5.52 6.51
CA GLU A 169 -11.30 -4.19 6.80
C GLU A 169 -9.95 -4.34 7.49
N VAL A 170 -8.90 -3.75 6.91
CA VAL A 170 -7.55 -3.71 7.48
C VAL A 170 -7.26 -2.29 7.90
N LYS A 171 -7.06 -2.07 9.20
CA LYS A 171 -6.76 -0.76 9.78
C LYS A 171 -5.33 -0.75 10.31
N ASP A 172 -4.53 0.19 9.81
CA ASP A 172 -3.23 0.48 10.40
C ASP A 172 -3.42 1.24 11.71
N THR A 173 -2.92 0.67 12.81
CA THR A 173 -3.06 1.26 14.15
C THR A 173 -2.18 2.49 14.35
N ALA A 174 -1.10 2.65 13.57
CA ALA A 174 -0.19 3.79 13.69
C ALA A 174 -0.75 5.06 13.06
N THR A 175 -1.43 4.93 11.92
CA THR A 175 -1.92 6.08 11.13
C THR A 175 -3.44 6.22 11.11
N GLY A 176 -4.17 5.17 11.50
CA GLY A 176 -5.62 5.09 11.35
C GLY A 176 -6.10 4.86 9.91
N LYS A 177 -5.19 4.75 8.93
CA LYS A 177 -5.53 4.47 7.53
C LYS A 177 -6.18 3.09 7.41
N ILE A 178 -7.10 2.95 6.47
CA ILE A 178 -7.88 1.73 6.25
C ILE A 178 -7.75 1.28 4.80
N ALA A 179 -7.59 -0.03 4.60
CA ALA A 179 -7.72 -0.71 3.31
C ALA A 179 -8.84 -1.75 3.40
N GLN A 180 -9.53 -1.98 2.29
CA GLN A 180 -10.61 -2.95 2.18
C GLN A 180 -10.18 -4.12 1.28
N ILE A 181 -10.54 -5.32 1.68
CA ILE A 181 -10.34 -6.58 0.94
C ILE A 181 -11.70 -7.05 0.46
N ARG A 182 -11.78 -7.44 -0.81
CA ARG A 182 -12.93 -8.12 -1.41
C ARG A 182 -12.45 -9.23 -2.33
N MET A 183 -12.57 -10.48 -1.89
CA MET A 183 -12.07 -11.64 -2.62
C MET A 183 -13.21 -12.64 -2.86
N PRO A 184 -13.61 -12.87 -4.12
CA PRO A 184 -14.60 -13.89 -4.44
C PRO A 184 -14.04 -15.29 -4.26
N PHE A 185 -14.86 -16.20 -3.74
CA PHE A 185 -14.53 -17.62 -3.67
C PHE A 185 -15.76 -18.50 -3.90
N GLN A 186 -15.54 -19.72 -4.37
CA GLN A 186 -16.56 -20.73 -4.58
C GLN A 186 -16.39 -21.84 -3.54
N LEU A 187 -17.42 -22.08 -2.73
CA LEU A 187 -17.48 -23.23 -1.85
C LEU A 187 -18.10 -24.41 -2.59
N GLN A 188 -17.43 -25.56 -2.53
CA GLN A 188 -17.84 -26.84 -3.14
C GLN A 188 -18.48 -27.76 -2.12
#